data_AF-A0AAN6VY49-F1
#
_entry.id   AF-A0AAN6VY49-F1
#
_cell.length_a   1.000
_cell.length_b   1.000
_cell.length_c   1.000
_cell.angle_alpha   90.00
_cell.angle_beta   90.00
_cell.angle_gamma   90.00
#
_symmetry.space_group_name_H-M   'P 1'
#
loop_
_entity.id
_entity.type
_entity.pdbx_description
1 polymer ?
#
loop_
_entity_poly.entity_id
_entity_poly.type
_entity_poly.pdbx_seq_one_letter_code
_entity_poly.pdbx_strand_id
1 'polypeptide(L)'
;MIGPEQIHLQILATLPEFQRRGHASSLCKWGMKLVHQERLHDISVMASPMGYDLYTWLGFGIVGTFNIQVPGEEERLTLHAMKYVPDMKLLRVVADNGQCALM
;
A
#
# COMPACT_ATOMS: atom_id res chain seq x y z
N MET A 1 8.95 -10.24 1.38
CA MET A 1 10.34 -10.38 0.87
C MET A 1 10.38 -9.60 -0.43
N ILE A 2 11.37 -8.74 -0.67
CA ILE A 2 11.40 -7.93 -1.90
C ILE A 2 11.80 -8.81 -3.08
N GLY A 3 10.87 -8.99 -4.04
CA GLY A 3 11.08 -9.78 -5.26
C GLY A 3 10.70 -8.98 -6.51
N PRO A 4 11.06 -9.46 -7.71
CA PRO A 4 10.79 -8.74 -8.97
C PRO A 4 9.29 -8.61 -9.30
N GLU A 5 8.44 -9.38 -8.62
CA GLU A 5 7.00 -9.48 -8.88
C GLU A 5 6.15 -8.67 -7.89
N GLN A 6 6.73 -7.64 -7.24
CA GLN A 6 6.01 -6.76 -6.31
C GLN A 6 6.41 -5.29 -6.48
N ILE A 7 5.46 -4.40 -6.18
CA ILE A 7 5.76 -2.98 -6.04
C ILE A 7 6.15 -2.72 -4.58
N HIS A 8 7.31 -2.10 -4.35
CA HIS A 8 7.67 -1.62 -3.03
C HIS A 8 7.40 -0.12 -2.92
N LEU A 9 6.39 0.26 -2.13
CA LEU A 9 6.09 1.67 -1.84
C LEU A 9 7.11 2.19 -0.82
N GLN A 10 8.15 2.85 -1.32
CA GLN A 10 9.24 3.39 -0.49
C GLN A 10 8.86 4.72 0.17
N ILE A 11 8.35 5.68 -0.60
CA ILE A 11 8.05 7.03 -0.12
C ILE A 11 6.71 7.47 -0.68
N LEU A 12 5.84 7.95 0.22
CA LEU A 12 4.60 8.62 -0.10
C LEU A 12 4.57 9.93 0.67
N ALA A 13 4.54 11.05 -0.04
CA ALA A 13 4.57 12.37 0.57
C ALA A 13 3.46 13.25 -0.01
N THR A 14 2.96 14.15 0.83
CA THR A 14 2.06 15.23 0.45
C THR A 14 2.51 16.46 1.22
N LEU A 15 2.62 17.59 0.52
CA LEU A 15 2.94 18.88 1.16
C LEU A 15 1.94 19.17 2.29
N PRO A 16 2.37 19.72 3.44
CA PRO A 16 1.51 19.90 4.62
C PRO A 16 0.18 20.61 4.34
N GLU A 17 0.19 21.69 3.57
CA GLU A 17 -0.99 22.48 3.20
C GLU A 17 -2.01 21.74 2.31
N PHE A 18 -1.60 20.61 1.72
CA PHE A 18 -2.43 19.75 0.86
C PHE A 18 -2.83 18.44 1.54
N GLN A 19 -2.48 18.22 2.81
CA GLN A 19 -2.86 16.99 3.53
C GLN A 19 -4.37 16.88 3.72
N ARG A 20 -4.85 15.64 3.94
CA ARG A 20 -6.28 15.30 4.17
C ARG A 20 -7.23 15.66 3.02
N ARG A 21 -6.71 15.80 1.80
CA ARG A 21 -7.49 16.04 0.56
C ARG A 21 -7.53 14.83 -0.38
N GLY A 22 -7.10 13.67 0.08
CA GLY A 22 -7.12 12.43 -0.69
C GLY A 22 -5.96 12.21 -1.66
N HIS A 23 -4.96 13.10 -1.74
CA HIS A 23 -3.82 12.94 -2.66
C HIS A 23 -3.04 11.64 -2.44
N ALA A 24 -2.73 11.32 -1.18
CA ALA A 24 -2.06 10.08 -0.81
C ALA A 24 -2.88 8.84 -1.22
N SER A 25 -4.20 8.85 -0.99
CA SER A 25 -5.11 7.80 -1.44
C SER A 25 -5.12 7.65 -2.97
N SER A 26 -5.13 8.75 -3.71
CA SER A 26 -5.11 8.73 -5.17
C SER A 26 -3.82 8.12 -5.73
N LEU A 27 -2.66 8.47 -5.16
CA LEU A 27 -1.37 7.88 -5.53
C LEU A 27 -1.31 6.38 -5.21
N CYS A 28 -1.79 5.96 -4.05
CA CYS A 28 -1.88 4.54 -3.72
C CYS A 28 -2.81 3.78 -4.67
N LYS A 29 -3.99 4.32 -4.99
CA LYS A 29 -4.93 3.72 -5.96
C LYS A 29 -4.32 3.58 -7.35
N TRP A 30 -3.50 4.55 -7.79
CA TRP A 30 -2.73 4.42 -9.02
C TRP A 30 -1.75 3.23 -8.95
N GLY A 31 -1.02 3.07 -7.85
CA GLY A 31 -0.16 1.90 -7.63
C GLY A 31 -0.95 0.57 -7.60
N MET A 32 -2.13 0.56 -6.98
CA MET A 32 -3.05 -0.59 -6.96
C MET A 32 -3.61 -0.93 -8.35
N LYS A 33 -3.76 0.07 -9.22
CA LYS A 33 -4.08 -0.18 -10.63
C LYS A 33 -2.88 -0.79 -11.35
N LEU A 34 -1.68 -0.28 -11.11
CA LEU A 34 -0.45 -0.77 -11.73
C LEU A 34 -0.17 -2.23 -11.36
N VAL A 35 -0.27 -2.62 -10.07
CA VAL A 35 -0.06 -4.01 -9.63
C VAL A 35 -1.03 -4.97 -10.34
N HIS A 36 -2.26 -4.52 -10.61
CA HIS A 36 -3.28 -5.31 -11.31
C HIS A 36 -2.99 -5.42 -12.81
N GLN A 37 -2.63 -4.32 -13.47
CA GLN A 37 -2.34 -4.28 -14.91
C GLN A 37 -1.12 -5.12 -15.27
N GLU A 38 -0.07 -5.03 -14.45
CA GLU A 38 1.20 -5.73 -14.65
C GLU A 38 1.19 -7.17 -14.07
N ARG A 39 0.05 -7.63 -13.54
CA ARG A 39 -0.13 -8.97 -12.93
C ARG A 39 0.90 -9.29 -11.84
N LEU A 40 1.27 -8.28 -11.07
CA LEU A 40 2.21 -8.41 -9.95
C LEU A 40 1.49 -9.02 -8.74
N HIS A 41 2.26 -9.62 -7.84
CA HIS A 41 1.74 -10.35 -6.69
C HIS A 41 1.19 -9.45 -5.60
N ASP A 42 1.86 -8.34 -5.31
CA ASP A 42 1.47 -7.45 -4.23
C ASP A 42 2.12 -6.05 -4.32
N ILE A 43 1.66 -5.19 -3.42
CA ILE A 43 2.34 -3.95 -3.04
C ILE A 43 2.74 -4.08 -1.57
N SER A 44 4.00 -3.78 -1.25
CA SER A 44 4.51 -3.77 0.13
C SER A 44 4.87 -2.36 0.60
N VAL A 45 4.66 -2.09 1.89
CA VAL A 45 5.00 -0.80 2.53
C VAL A 45 5.41 -0.99 3.99
N MET A 46 6.33 -0.15 4.47
CA MET A 46 6.57 0.06 5.90
C MET A 46 5.77 1.27 6.36
N ALA A 47 4.64 1.03 7.01
CA ALA A 47 3.72 2.05 7.47
C ALA A 47 4.19 2.65 8.80
N SER A 48 4.35 3.97 8.84
CA SER A 48 4.43 4.73 10.09
C SER A 48 3.06 4.84 10.77
N PRO A 49 2.99 5.26 12.03
CA PRO A 49 1.70 5.49 12.71
C PRO A 49 0.77 6.42 11.92
N MET A 50 1.33 7.43 11.24
CA MET A 50 0.55 8.34 10.40
C MET A 50 0.00 7.67 9.13
N GLY A 51 0.78 6.80 8.49
CA GLY A 51 0.38 6.13 7.25
C GLY A 51 -0.50 4.89 7.47
N TYR A 52 -0.46 4.31 8.66
CA TYR A 52 -1.13 3.05 9.00
C TYR A 52 -2.64 3.07 8.68
N ASP A 53 -3.35 4.11 9.12
CA ASP A 53 -4.80 4.20 8.91
C ASP A 53 -5.15 4.31 7.42
N LEU A 54 -4.34 5.04 6.65
CA LEU A 54 -4.52 5.16 5.20
C LEU A 54 -4.40 3.80 4.52
N TYR A 55 -3.32 3.06 4.79
CA TYR A 55 -3.09 1.77 4.15
C TYR A 55 -4.13 0.74 4.58
N THR A 56 -4.51 0.73 5.85
CA THR A 56 -5.59 -0.12 6.38
C THR A 56 -6.90 0.16 5.65
N TRP A 57 -7.27 1.44 5.50
CA TRP A 57 -8.48 1.85 4.77
C TRP A 57 -8.45 1.43 3.29
N LEU A 58 -7.27 1.39 2.67
CA LEU A 58 -7.07 0.94 1.29
C LEU A 58 -7.00 -0.60 1.14
N GLY A 59 -7.16 -1.35 2.23
CA GLY A 59 -7.18 -2.81 2.21
C GLY A 59 -5.80 -3.47 2.29
N PHE A 60 -4.76 -2.74 2.72
CA PHE A 60 -3.49 -3.37 3.06
C PHE A 60 -3.64 -4.14 4.37
N GLY A 61 -3.14 -5.38 4.41
CA GLY A 61 -3.07 -6.20 5.61
C GLY A 61 -1.70 -6.15 6.27
N ILE A 62 -1.65 -6.20 7.60
CA ILE A 62 -0.39 -6.28 8.37
C ILE A 62 0.24 -7.66 8.13
N VAL A 63 1.55 -7.66 7.86
CA VAL A 63 2.37 -8.89 7.77
C VAL A 63 3.47 -8.94 8.83
N GLY A 64 3.79 -7.81 9.45
CA GLY A 64 4.76 -7.72 10.53
C GLY A 64 4.66 -6.40 11.27
N THR A 65 5.09 -6.39 12.52
CA THR A 65 5.16 -5.18 13.36
C THR A 65 6.56 -5.07 13.94
N PHE A 66 7.14 -3.86 13.87
CA PHE A 66 8.50 -3.56 14.28
C PHE A 66 8.46 -2.42 15.28
N ASN A 67 9.06 -2.62 16.44
CA ASN A 67 9.26 -1.57 17.43
C ASN A 67 10.71 -1.10 17.33
N ILE A 68 10.90 0.14 16.94
CA ILE A 68 12.20 0.79 16.85
C ILE A 68 12.34 1.68 18.08
N GLN A 69 13.39 1.44 18.85
CA GLN A 69 13.71 2.21 20.05
C GLN A 69 15.23 2.41 20.11
N VAL A 70 15.65 3.65 20.32
CA VAL A 70 17.05 3.99 20.53
C VAL A 70 17.43 3.60 21.96
N PRO A 71 18.56 2.91 22.19
CA PRO A 71 18.98 2.55 23.54
C PRO A 71 19.11 3.78 24.44
N GLY A 72 18.42 3.77 25.58
CA GLY A 72 18.42 4.87 26.56
C GLY A 72 17.32 5.91 26.36
N GLU A 73 16.55 5.85 25.28
CA GLU A 73 15.37 6.71 25.08
C GLU A 73 14.09 6.00 25.50
N GLU A 74 13.14 6.74 26.10
CA GLU A 74 11.80 6.22 26.40
C GLU A 74 10.91 6.16 25.16
N GLU A 75 11.17 7.02 24.18
CA GLU A 75 10.41 7.09 22.94
C GLU A 75 10.63 5.84 22.08
N ARG A 76 9.54 5.40 21.45
CA ARG A 76 9.54 4.25 20.55
C ARG A 76 8.66 4.54 19.34
N LEU A 77 9.09 4.03 18.20
CA LEU A 77 8.34 4.09 16.95
C LEU A 77 7.87 2.69 16.58
N THR A 78 6.56 2.50 16.47
CA THR A 78 5.99 1.28 15.90
C THR A 78 5.78 1.47 14.40
N LEU A 79 6.42 0.61 13.61
CA LEU A 79 6.19 0.49 12.17
C LEU A 79 5.47 -0.82 11.86
N HIS A 80 4.56 -0.79 10.90
CA HIS A 80 3.88 -1.98 10.40
C HIS A 80 4.36 -2.29 8.98
N ALA A 81 4.92 -3.48 8.75
CA ALA A 81 5.02 -4.00 7.41
C ALA A 81 3.63 -4.43 6.96
N MET A 82 3.16 -3.87 5.84
CA MET A 82 1.84 -4.14 5.30
C MET A 82 1.92 -4.51 3.83
N LYS A 83 0.95 -5.29 3.36
CA LYS A 83 0.81 -5.65 1.95
C LYS A 83 -0.61 -5.46 1.43
N TYR A 84 -0.73 -5.00 0.20
CA TYR A 84 -1.96 -5.12 -0.59
C TYR A 84 -1.80 -6.24 -1.60
N VAL A 85 -2.74 -7.17 -1.62
CA VAL A 85 -2.79 -8.27 -2.59
C VAL A 85 -3.99 -8.02 -3.51
N PRO A 86 -3.79 -7.86 -4.83
CA PRO A 86 -4.90 -7.68 -5.75
C PRO A 86 -5.78 -8.94 -5.78
N ASP A 87 -7.11 -8.75 -5.84
CA ASP A 87 -8.01 -9.89 -6.05
C ASP A 87 -7.88 -10.42 -7.48
N MET A 88 -7.16 -11.53 -7.62
CA MET A 88 -6.93 -12.18 -8.90
C MET A 88 -8.18 -12.85 -9.48
N LYS A 89 -9.27 -13.00 -8.70
CA LYS A 89 -10.54 -13.54 -9.21
C LYS A 89 -11.27 -12.52 -10.09
N LEU A 90 -11.14 -11.23 -9.80
CA LEU A 90 -11.67 -10.16 -10.66
C LEU A 90 -10.94 -10.09 -12.02
N LEU A 91 -9.64 -10.40 -12.05
CA LEU A 91 -8.85 -10.39 -13.29
C LEU A 91 -9.37 -11.37 -14.35
N ARG A 92 -9.82 -12.56 -13.94
CA ARG A 92 -10.34 -13.57 -14.88
C ARG A 92 -11.67 -13.13 -15.48
N VAL A 93 -12.56 -12.58 -14.66
CA VAL A 93 -13.87 -12.09 -15.14
C VAL A 93 -13.74 -10.92 -16.11
N VAL A 94 -12.81 -9.98 -15.87
CA VAL A 94 -12.59 -8.83 -16.77
C VAL A 94 -11.87 -9.23 -18.06
N ALA A 95 -10.90 -10.15 -17.98
CA ALA A 95 -10.21 -10.67 -19.16
C ALA A 95 -11.14 -11.49 -20.06
N ASP A 96 -12.06 -12.26 -19.48
CA ASP A 96 -13.03 -13.08 -20.22
C ASP A 96 -14.18 -12.26 -20.82
N ASN A 97 -14.53 -11.11 -20.21
CA ASN A 97 -15.65 -10.28 -20.64
C ASN A 97 -15.28 -9.05 -21.48
N GLY A 98 -13.99 -8.81 -21.77
CA GLY A 98 -13.54 -7.77 -22.70
C GLY A 98 -13.92 -6.32 -22.35
N GLN A 99 -14.43 -6.04 -21.13
CA GLN A 99 -14.91 -4.73 -20.73
C GLN A 99 -14.05 -4.14 -19.62
N CYS A 100 -13.16 -3.24 -20.01
CA CYS A 100 -12.53 -2.29 -19.11
C CYS A 100 -13.54 -1.17 -18.81
N ALA A 101 -14.28 -1.30 -17.72
CA ALA A 101 -15.10 -0.21 -17.17
C ALA A 101 -14.90 -0.16 -15.65
N LEU A 102 -14.08 0.79 -15.21
CA LEU A 102 -13.95 1.19 -13.80
C LEU A 102 -15.07 2.20 -13.51
N MET A 103 -15.94 1.89 -12.54
CA MET A 103 -16.65 2.89 -11.72
C MET A 103 -16.02 2.90 -10.33
#